data_AF-A0A920RUP2-F1
#
_entry.id   AF-A0A920RUP2-F1
#
_cell.length_a   1.000
_cell.length_b   1.000
_cell.length_c   1.000
_cell.angle_alpha   90.00
_cell.angle_beta   90.00
_cell.angle_gamma   90.00
#
_symmetry.space_group_name_H-M   'P 1'
#
loop_
_entity.id
_entity.type
_entity.pdbx_description
1 polymer ?
#
loop_
_entity_poly.entity_id
_entity_poly.type
_entity_poly.pdbx_seq_one_letter_code
_entity_poly.pdbx_strand_id
1 'polypeptide(L)' 'MAKRSDALFVCLEESGPGEKFFESLTWNQLGLQSKPIILLSLDNYYALLSEFVEHAVEEGFLPRSTLMN' A
#
# COMPACT_ATOMS: atom_id res chain seq x y z
N MET A 1 -14.53 2.58 6.28
CA MET A 1 -14.00 1.26 5.86
C MET A 1 -13.07 0.62 6.90
N ALA A 2 -11.96 1.26 7.26
CA ALA A 2 -10.86 0.63 8.00
C ALA A 2 -11.23 -0.01 9.37
N LYS A 3 -12.20 0.52 10.10
CA LYS A 3 -12.56 -0.01 11.43
C LYS A 3 -13.28 -1.38 11.42
N ARG A 4 -13.78 -1.84 10.27
CA ARG A 4 -14.57 -3.08 10.13
C ARG A 4 -13.96 -4.13 9.17
N SER A 5 -12.76 -3.89 8.66
CA SER A 5 -12.08 -4.81 7.73
C SER A 5 -10.95 -5.57 8.42
N ASP A 6 -10.62 -6.79 8.03
CA ASP A 6 -9.44 -7.51 8.55
C ASP A 6 -8.19 -7.28 7.68
N ALA A 7 -8.41 -6.98 6.39
CA ALA A 7 -7.39 -6.64 5.42
C ALA A 7 -7.90 -5.55 4.46
N LEU A 8 -6.97 -4.87 3.78
CA LEU A 8 -7.29 -3.87 2.76
C LEU A 8 -6.79 -4.36 1.40
N PHE A 9 -7.73 -4.49 0.47
CA PHE A 9 -7.46 -4.86 -0.92
C PHE A 9 -7.52 -3.61 -1.78
N VAL A 10 -6.42 -3.32 -2.48
CA VAL A 10 -6.38 -2.29 -3.51
C VAL A 10 -6.48 -2.98 -4.86
N CYS A 11 -7.57 -2.71 -5.56
CA CYS A 11 -7.86 -3.20 -6.92
C CYS A 11 -8.19 -1.99 -7.81
N LEU A 12 -8.13 -2.18 -9.12
CA LEU A 12 -8.56 -1.22 -10.13
C LEU A 12 -10.05 -0.86 -9.91
N GLU A 13 -10.31 0.24 -9.23
CA GLU A 13 -11.63 0.89 -9.12
C GLU A 13 -11.63 2.23 -9.87
N GLU A 14 -12.81 2.73 -10.24
CA GLU A 14 -12.97 4.04 -10.89
C GLU A 14 -12.41 5.21 -10.05
N SER A 15 -12.33 5.05 -8.72
CA SER A 15 -11.66 5.99 -7.82
C SER A 15 -10.21 5.57 -7.57
N GLY A 16 -9.27 6.41 -8.01
CA GLY A 16 -7.80 6.32 -7.90
C GLY A 16 -7.24 5.21 -6.99
N PRO A 17 -6.82 4.05 -7.53
CA PRO A 17 -6.26 2.96 -6.72
C PRO A 17 -4.99 3.35 -5.96
N GLY A 18 -4.19 4.28 -6.49
CA GLY A 18 -3.01 4.82 -5.80
C GLY A 18 -3.37 5.64 -4.56
N GLU A 19 -4.46 6.39 -4.58
CA GLU A 19 -4.90 7.22 -3.44
C GLU A 19 -5.20 6.35 -2.21
N LYS A 20 -5.99 5.29 -2.39
CA LYS A 20 -6.37 4.36 -1.30
C LYS A 20 -5.16 3.59 -0.75
N PHE A 21 -4.19 3.27 -1.61
CA PHE A 21 -2.93 2.66 -1.19
C PHE A 21 -2.16 3.59 -0.26
N PHE A 22 -1.91 4.84 -0.67
CA PHE A 22 -1.16 5.80 0.13
C PHE A 22 -1.89 6.21 1.41
N GLU A 23 -3.21 6.33 1.40
CA GLU A 23 -4.01 6.56 2.61
C GLU A 23 -3.81 5.41 3.61
N SER A 24 -3.96 4.16 3.14
CA SER A 24 -3.80 2.98 3.99
C SER A 24 -2.40 2.84 4.55
N LEU A 25 -1.38 3.13 3.72
CA LEU A 25 0.03 3.16 4.10
C LEU A 25 0.27 4.21 5.18
N THR A 26 -0.26 5.42 5.01
CA THR A 26 -0.16 6.51 5.98
C THR A 26 -0.80 6.12 7.31
N TRP A 27 -1.98 5.50 7.30
CA TRP A 27 -2.61 5.05 8.55
C TRP A 27 -1.85 3.92 9.23
N ASN A 28 -1.22 3.02 8.47
CA ASN A 28 -0.31 2.01 9.03
C ASN A 28 0.90 2.67 9.71
N GLN A 29 1.50 3.69 9.08
CA GLN A 29 2.64 4.42 9.63
C GLN A 29 2.30 5.25 10.87
N LEU A 30 1.12 5.86 10.90
CA LEU A 30 0.61 6.61 12.06
C LEU A 30 0.14 5.69 13.20
N GLY A 31 0.17 4.36 13.01
CA GLY A 31 -0.33 3.39 14.00
C GLY A 31 -1.85 3.43 14.21
N LEU A 32 -2.58 4.07 13.30
CA LEU A 32 -4.05 4.14 13.35
C LEU A 32 -4.70 2.81 12.94
N GLN A 33 -3.97 2.03 12.14
CA GLN A 33 -4.27 0.62 11.85
C GLN A 33 -2.95 -0.17 11.72
N SER A 34 -3.04 -1.49 11.77
CA SER A 34 -1.92 -2.40 11.50
C SER A 34 -2.44 -3.59 10.71
N LYS A 35 -2.87 -3.31 9.48
CA LYS A 35 -3.46 -4.31 8.59
C LYS A 35 -2.57 -4.52 7.38
N PRO A 36 -2.45 -5.76 6.89
CA PRO A 36 -1.75 -6.02 5.64
C PRO A 36 -2.45 -5.25 4.51
N ILE A 37 -1.64 -4.55 3.71
CA ILE A 37 -2.07 -3.89 2.48
C ILE A 37 -1.66 -4.81 1.34
N ILE A 38 -2.63 -5.29 0.57
CA ILE A 38 -2.38 -6.18 -0.56
C ILE A 38 -2.67 -5.40 -1.85
N LEU A 39 -1.64 -5.26 -2.69
CA LEU A 39 -1.72 -4.65 -4.01
C LEU A 39 -1.88 -5.76 -5.05
N LEU A 40 -3.09 -5.94 -5.57
CA LEU A 40 -3.35 -6.92 -6.61
C LEU A 40 -3.11 -6.29 -7.98
N SER A 41 -2.09 -6.79 -8.69
CA SER A 41 -1.73 -6.30 -10.03
C SER A 41 -2.08 -7.33 -11.10
N LEU A 42 -2.90 -6.94 -12.07
CA LEU A 42 -3.12 -7.69 -13.31
C LEU A 42 -2.16 -7.16 -14.37
N ASP A 43 -1.51 -8.07 -15.12
CA ASP A 43 -0.55 -7.74 -16.20
C ASP A 43 0.48 -6.66 -15.82
N ASN A 44 1.00 -6.72 -14.59
CA ASN A 44 1.99 -5.77 -14.06
C ASN A 44 1.56 -4.29 -14.07
N TYR A 45 0.25 -4.02 -14.07
CA TYR A 45 -0.27 -2.64 -14.03
C TYR A 45 0.36 -1.77 -12.93
N TYR A 46 0.60 -2.32 -11.72
CA TYR A 46 1.20 -1.59 -10.61
C TYR A 46 2.72 -1.75 -10.45
N ALA A 47 3.43 -2.24 -11.47
CA ALA A 47 4.88 -2.44 -11.38
C ALA A 47 5.63 -1.15 -10.98
N LEU A 48 5.29 -0.02 -11.62
CA LEU A 48 5.90 1.28 -11.29
C LEU A 48 5.62 1.74 -9.86
N LEU A 49 4.44 1.41 -9.30
CA LEU A 49 4.11 1.73 -7.91
C LEU A 49 4.92 0.85 -6.96
N SER A 50 5.12 -0.43 -7.29
CA SER A 50 5.99 -1.34 -6.52
C SER A 50 7.43 -0.83 -6.50
N GLU A 51 7.99 -0.51 -7.68
CA GLU A 51 9.35 0.03 -7.82
C GLU A 51 9.52 1.35 -7.05
N PHE A 52 8.52 2.23 -7.09
CA PHE A 52 8.53 3.47 -6.32
C PHE A 52 8.59 3.21 -4.80
N VAL A 53 7.80 2.26 -4.29
CA VAL A 53 7.79 1.91 -2.87
C VAL A 53 9.13 1.28 -2.46
N GLU A 54 9.69 0.40 -3.28
CA GLU A 54 11.02 -0.18 -3.07
C GLU A 54 12.09 0.91 -2.99
N HIS A 55 12.13 1.82 -3.98
CA HIS A 55 13.06 2.95 -3.98
C HIS A 55 12.88 3.85 -2.75
N ALA A 56 11.64 4.15 -2.35
CA ALA A 56 11.38 4.95 -1.16
C ALA A 56 11.83 4.25 0.14
N VAL A 57 11.81 2.92 0.19
CA VAL A 57 12.41 2.15 1.30
C VAL A 57 13.94 2.24 1.26
N GLU A 58 14.56 2.11 0.08
CA GLU A 58 16.01 2.20 -0.09
C GLU A 58 16.58 3.57 0.32
N GLU A 59 15.88 4.64 -0.04
CA GLU A 59 16.23 6.02 0.35
C GLU A 59 15.89 6.33 1.82
N GLY A 60 15.25 5.41 2.54
CA GLY A 60 14.91 5.55 3.95
C GLY A 60 13.69 6.41 4.25
N PHE A 61 12.87 6.73 3.24
CA PHE A 61 11.59 7.42 3.43
C PHE A 61 10.49 6.49 3.98
N LEU A 62 10.60 5.18 3.71
CA LEU A 62 9.67 4.16 4.20
C LEU A 62 10.41 3.10 5.01
N PRO A 63 9.81 2.54 6.08
CA PRO A 63 10.41 1.45 6.82
C PRO A 63 10.39 0.17 5.99
N ARG A 64 11.39 -0.70 6.18
CA ARG A 64 11.49 -1.99 5.47
C ARG A 64 10.31 -2.93 5.73
N SER A 65 9.61 -2.75 6.85
CA SER A 65 8.36 -3.46 7.16
C SER A 65 7.20 -3.15 6.20
N THR A 66 7.35 -2.13 5.35
CA THR A 66 6.39 -1.81 4.29
C THR A 66 6.39 -2.86 3.19
N LEU A 67 7.56 -3.46 2.90
CA LEU A 67 7.68 -4.54 1.95
C LEU A 67 7.30 -5.86 2.66
N MET A 68 6.43 -6.64 2.03
CA MET A 68 6.18 -8.01 2.46
C MET A 68 7.37 -8.86 2.00
N ASN A 69 8.22 -9.27 2.95
CA ASN A 69 9.22 -10.33 2.72
C ASN A 69 8.54 -11.70 2.67
#